data_AF-A0A1H7FM30-F1
#
_entry.id   AF-A0A1H7FM30-F1
#
_cell.length_a   1.000
_cell.length_b   1.000
_cell.length_c   1.000
_cell.angle_alpha   90.00
_cell.angle_beta   90.00
_cell.angle_gamma   90.00
#
_symmetry.space_group_name_H-M   'P 1'
#
loop_
_entity.id
_entity.type
_entity.pdbx_description
1 polymer ?
#
loop_
_entity_poly.entity_id
_entity_poly.type
_entity_poly.pdbx_seq_one_letter_code
_entity_poly.pdbx_strand_id
1 'polypeptide(L)'
;MFGLLRLAVVLLIVLTIVYWALVFYFRAGERDRLEAEWVAKQPPLPQHTYVENGIRDYRRSLRRKLLWGVYIVPIGAILLLIYLVNYA
;
A
#
# COMPACT_ATOMS: atom_id res chain seq x y z
N MET A 1 -31.81 3.20 -15.37
CA MET A 1 -31.03 4.39 -14.92
C MET A 1 -30.25 4.17 -13.60
N PHE A 2 -29.96 2.93 -13.17
CA PHE A 2 -29.23 2.66 -11.91
C PHE A 2 -27.98 1.75 -12.06
N GLY A 3 -27.65 1.28 -13.27
CA GLY A 3 -26.54 0.35 -13.48
C GLY A 3 -25.16 0.96 -13.21
N LEU A 4 -24.95 2.20 -13.64
CA LEU A 4 -23.71 2.96 -13.45
C LEU A 4 -23.38 3.18 -11.97
N LEU A 5 -24.41 3.52 -11.19
CA LEU A 5 -24.28 3.82 -9.76
C LEU A 5 -23.91 2.55 -8.96
N ARG A 6 -24.48 1.40 -9.32
CA ARG A 6 -24.15 0.10 -8.72
C ARG A 6 -22.71 -0.33 -9.01
N LEU A 7 -22.24 -0.15 -10.25
CA LEU A 7 -20.87 -0.48 -10.64
C LEU A 7 -19.84 0.44 -9.97
N ALA A 8 -20.12 1.74 -9.88
CA ALA A 8 -19.26 2.69 -9.18
C ALA A 8 -19.07 2.33 -7.70
N VAL A 9 -20.14 1.92 -7.01
CA VAL A 9 -20.08 1.50 -5.60
C VAL A 9 -19.26 0.22 -5.42
N VAL A 10 -19.45 -0.79 -6.29
CA VAL A 10 -18.66 -2.03 -6.24
C VAL A 10 -17.17 -1.75 -6.47
N LEU A 11 -16.85 -0.88 -7.43
CA LEU A 11 -15.47 -0.47 -7.71
C LEU A 11 -14.83 0.19 -6.50
N LEU A 12 -15.55 1.10 -5.82
CA LEU A 12 -15.09 1.78 -4.61
C LEU A 12 -14.80 0.79 -3.47
N ILE A 13 -15.63 -0.23 -3.30
CA ILE A 13 -15.45 -1.29 -2.31
C ILE A 13 -14.20 -2.11 -2.63
N VAL A 14 -14.03 -2.55 -3.88
CA VAL A 14 -12.85 -3.33 -4.30
C VAL A 14 -11.56 -2.54 -4.10
N LEU A 15 -11.54 -1.25 -4.47
CA LEU A 15 -10.39 -0.37 -4.22
C LEU A 15 -10.05 -0.26 -2.74
N THR A 16 -11.08 -0.13 -1.90
CA THR A 16 -10.91 -0.03 -0.46
C THR A 16 -10.27 -1.31 0.10
N ILE A 17 -10.74 -2.48 -0.33
CA ILE A 17 -10.17 -3.78 0.08
C ILE A 17 -8.71 -3.91 -0.35
N VAL A 18 -8.39 -3.59 -1.62
CA VAL A 18 -7.01 -3.67 -2.14
C VAL A 18 -6.09 -2.71 -1.40
N TYR A 19 -6.55 -1.48 -1.13
CA TYR A 19 -5.82 -0.51 -0.31
C TYR A 19 -5.49 -1.08 1.08
N TRP A 20 -6.50 -1.62 1.78
CA TRP A 20 -6.30 -2.18 3.11
C TRP A 20 -5.37 -3.40 3.09
N ALA A 21 -5.47 -4.27 2.08
CA ALA A 21 -4.58 -5.42 1.90
C ALA A 21 -3.12 -4.99 1.71
N LEU A 22 -2.85 -3.96 0.89
CA LEU A 22 -1.51 -3.42 0.69
C LEU A 22 -0.94 -2.83 1.98
N VAL A 23 -1.75 -2.05 2.71
CA VAL A 23 -1.35 -1.44 3.98
C VAL A 23 -0.98 -2.52 5.00
N PHE A 24 -1.77 -3.59 5.09
CA PHE A 24 -1.49 -4.71 5.99
C PHE A 24 -0.24 -5.49 5.57
N TYR A 25 -0.11 -5.83 4.29
CA TYR A 25 1.05 -6.57 3.77
C TYR A 25 2.37 -5.84 4.08
N PHE A 26 2.42 -4.54 3.80
CA PHE A 26 3.62 -3.74 4.04
C PHE A 26 3.91 -3.47 5.52
N ARG A 27 2.88 -3.46 6.38
CA ARG A 27 3.06 -3.28 7.84
C ARG A 27 3.54 -4.54 8.54
N ALA A 28 3.04 -5.70 8.12
CA ALA A 28 3.26 -6.97 8.82
C ALA A 28 4.68 -7.51 8.61
N GLY A 29 5.24 -7.41 7.41
CA GLY A 29 6.51 -8.07 7.09
C GLY A 29 7.79 -7.34 7.52
N GLU A 30 7.75 -6.02 7.74
CA GLU A 30 9.00 -5.25 7.77
C GLU A 30 9.81 -5.42 9.06
N ARG A 31 9.15 -5.62 10.22
CA ARG A 31 9.87 -5.82 11.49
C ARG A 31 10.65 -7.13 11.47
N ASP A 32 9.99 -8.21 11.07
CA ASP A 32 10.60 -9.54 10.95
C ASP A 32 11.73 -9.54 9.91
N ARG A 33 11.57 -8.82 8.80
CA ARG A 33 12.62 -8.71 7.79
C ARG A 33 13.86 -7.99 8.31
N LEU A 34 13.68 -6.91 9.06
CA LEU A 34 14.78 -6.13 9.64
C LEU A 34 15.51 -6.90 10.75
N GLU A 35 14.78 -7.67 11.56
CA GLU A 35 15.38 -8.55 12.56
C GLU A 35 16.18 -9.68 11.89
N ALA A 36 15.63 -10.34 10.87
CA ALA A 36 16.35 -11.36 10.11
C ALA A 36 17.61 -10.80 9.41
N GLU A 37 17.53 -9.58 8.86
CA GLU A 37 18.66 -8.92 8.20
C GLU A 37 19.76 -8.51 9.20
N TRP A 38 19.39 -8.09 10.42
CA TRP A 38 20.35 -7.83 11.49
C TRP A 38 21.09 -9.10 11.92
N VAL A 39 20.37 -10.22 12.08
CA VAL A 39 20.96 -11.53 12.41
C VAL A 39 21.95 -11.99 11.33
N ALA A 40 21.63 -11.76 10.05
CA ALA A 40 22.48 -12.18 8.93
C ALA A 40 23.72 -11.30 8.72
N LYS A 41 23.62 -9.97 8.90
CA LYS A 41 24.72 -9.03 8.63
C LYS A 41 25.53 -8.63 9.85
N GLN A 42 25.02 -8.85 11.07
CA GLN A 42 25.62 -8.42 12.34
C GLN A 42 26.29 -7.03 12.26
N PRO A 43 25.54 -5.97 11.89
CA PRO A 43 26.10 -4.63 11.83
C PRO A 43 26.56 -4.17 13.22
N PRO A 44 27.52 -3.23 13.31
CA PRO A 44 28.09 -2.77 14.58
C PRO A 44 27.11 -1.99 15.48
N LEU A 45 25.86 -1.80 15.04
CA LEU A 45 24.81 -1.18 15.85
C LEU A 45 24.04 -2.24 16.64
N PRO A 46 23.60 -1.92 17.87
CA PRO A 46 22.67 -2.75 18.62
C PRO A 46 21.42 -3.08 17.80
N GLN A 47 20.90 -4.30 17.93
CA GLN A 47 19.71 -4.77 17.23
C GLN A 47 18.54 -3.80 17.32
N HIS A 48 18.26 -3.29 18.52
CA HIS A 48 17.16 -2.35 18.75
C HIS A 48 17.34 -1.07 17.91
N THR A 49 18.55 -0.50 17.87
CA THR A 49 18.84 0.75 17.16
C THR A 49 18.81 0.55 15.65
N TYR A 50 19.26 -0.61 15.16
CA TYR A 50 19.21 -0.95 13.74
C TYR A 50 17.77 -1.13 13.24
N VAL A 51 16.98 -1.92 13.97
CA VAL A 51 15.57 -2.17 13.64
C VAL A 51 14.77 -0.87 13.76
N GLU A 52 15.01 -0.04 14.78
CA GLU A 52 14.27 1.21 14.97
C GLU A 52 14.59 2.26 13.89
N ASN A 53 15.85 2.40 13.50
CA ASN A 53 16.25 3.24 12.37
C ASN A 53 15.69 2.71 11.04
N GLY A 54 15.75 1.40 10.80
CA GLY A 54 15.17 0.76 9.62
C GLY A 54 13.66 0.99 9.53
N ILE A 55 12.93 0.81 10.63
CA ILE A 55 11.49 1.09 10.69
C ILE A 55 11.21 2.58 10.48
N ARG A 56 12.04 3.50 11.00
CA ARG A 56 11.84 4.95 10.84
C ARG A 56 11.99 5.39 9.39
N ASP A 57 13.01 4.88 8.71
CA ASP A 57 13.26 5.20 7.30
C ASP A 57 12.25 4.49 6.37
N TYR A 58 11.90 3.25 6.71
CA TYR A 58 10.81 2.53 6.07
C TYR A 58 9.49 3.27 6.23
N ARG A 59 9.12 3.75 7.42
CA ARG A 59 7.90 4.58 7.62
C ARG A 59 7.86 5.79 6.69
N ARG A 60 9.00 6.43 6.44
CA ARG A 60 9.10 7.61 5.57
C ARG A 60 8.87 7.25 4.11
N SER A 61 9.46 6.14 3.63
CA SER A 61 9.25 5.64 2.28
C SER A 61 7.86 5.03 2.09
N LEU A 62 7.34 4.34 3.12
CA LEU A 62 6.03 3.73 3.15
C LEU A 62 4.93 4.78 3.04
N ARG A 63 5.04 5.89 3.80
CA ARG A 63 4.11 7.02 3.67
C ARG A 63 4.07 7.56 2.25
N ARG A 64 5.23 7.62 1.57
CA ARG A 64 5.33 8.09 0.19
C ARG A 64 4.70 7.10 -0.79
N LYS A 65 4.98 5.79 -0.65
CA LYS A 65 4.35 4.73 -1.46
C LYS A 65 2.85 4.61 -1.21
N LEU A 66 2.39 4.79 0.03
CA LEU A 66 0.98 4.87 0.38
C LEU A 66 0.32 6.10 -0.26
N LEU A 67 0.96 7.27 -0.22
CA LEU A 67 0.45 8.47 -0.89
C LEU A 67 0.26 8.25 -2.39
N TRP A 68 1.25 7.62 -3.05
CA TRP A 68 1.15 7.27 -4.46
C TRP A 68 0.04 6.25 -4.73
N GLY A 69 -0.12 5.21 -3.90
CA GLY A 69 -1.24 4.27 -4.01
C GLY A 69 -2.60 4.92 -3.79
N VAL A 70 -2.71 5.81 -2.80
CA VAL A 70 -3.95 6.55 -2.51
C VAL A 70 -4.33 7.52 -3.62
N TYR A 71 -3.39 8.04 -4.40
CA TYR A 71 -3.69 8.97 -5.50
C TYR A 71 -3.81 8.30 -6.87
N ILE A 72 -2.91 7.38 -7.22
CA ILE A 72 -2.93 6.70 -8.53
C ILE A 72 -4.14 5.79 -8.65
N VAL A 73 -4.49 5.06 -7.59
CA VAL A 73 -5.56 4.06 -7.64
C VAL A 73 -6.93 4.71 -7.89
N PRO A 74 -7.37 5.79 -7.20
CA PRO A 74 -8.63 6.44 -7.53
C PRO A 74 -8.61 7.08 -8.92
N ILE A 75 -7.48 7.65 -9.38
CA ILE A 75 -7.39 8.22 -10.73
C ILE A 75 -7.52 7.13 -11.80
N GLY A 76 -6.81 6.00 -11.65
CA GLY A 76 -6.90 4.86 -12.55
C GLY A 76 -8.29 4.23 -12.57
N ALA A 77 -8.96 4.16 -11.41
CA ALA A 77 -10.32 3.68 -11.30
C ALA A 77 -11.33 4.59 -12.02
N ILE A 78 -11.19 5.91 -11.86
CA ILE A 78 -12.02 6.91 -12.58
C ILE A 78 -11.81 6.76 -14.09
N LEU A 79 -10.56 6.65 -14.56
CA LEU A 79 -10.24 6.46 -15.97
C LEU A 79 -10.83 5.15 -16.54
N LEU A 80 -10.70 4.05 -15.80
CA LEU A 80 -11.27 2.75 -16.19
C LEU A 80 -12.80 2.80 -16.25
N LEU A 81 -13.43 3.48 -15.29
CA LEU A 81 -14.88 3.66 -15.27
C LEU A 81 -15.36 4.50 -16.45
N ILE A 82 -14.67 5.59 -16.78
CA ILE A 82 -14.95 6.39 -17.99
C ILE A 82 -14.82 5.52 -19.25
N TYR A 83 -13.77 4.70 -19.34
CA TYR A 83 -13.58 3.80 -20.49
C TYR A 83 -14.72 2.78 -20.62
N LEU A 84 -15.05 2.06 -19.55
CA LEU A 84 -16.11 1.05 -19.55
C LEU A 84 -17.48 1.67 -19.82
N VAL A 85 -17.77 2.87 -19.33
CA VAL A 85 -19.07 3.53 -19.57
C VAL A 85 -19.19 4.08 -20.98
N ASN A 86 -18.08 4.54 -21.57
CA ASN A 86 -18.08 5.18 -22.88
C ASN A 86 -17.89 4.19 -24.04
N TYR A 87 -17.25 3.04 -23.80
CA TYR A 87 -16.90 2.06 -24.83
C TYR A 87 -17.45 0.63 -24.61
N ALA A 88 -18.18 0.36 -23.53
CA ALA A 88 -18.89 -0.91 -23.32
C ALA A 88 -20.40 -0.82 -23.55
#